data_AF-A0A7C1AKP5-F1
#
_entry.id   AF-A0A7C1AKP5-F1
#
_cell.length_a   1.000
_cell.length_b   1.000
_cell.length_c   1.000
_cell.angle_alpha   90.00
_cell.angle_beta   90.00
_cell.angle_gamma   90.00
#
_symmetry.space_group_name_H-M   'P 1'
#
loop_
_entity.id
_entity.type
_entity.pdbx_description
1 polymer ?
#
loop_
_entity_poly.entity_id
_entity_poly.type
_entity_poly.pdbx_seq_one_letter_code
_entity_poly.pdbx_strand_id
1 'polypeptide(L)'
;MVSSMPSDKIQPGYGGDRIDGPGGLVRPALFGLSAKLLILTIVFVMIAEVLVFVPSVANFRKNWLMERLAASQIAALSAAPDRVLPEAARAQLLRNAQVHAVALKRGDSRRLILQSEMPGSIAGHYDLRDAGWTSLIWDALKVFFAPSGQFIRVIGQPGFGAGQFIEIVVEQDPLKAAMVRFGFGILVLSIIISMITAALVYLSLNMMLVRPMTRITRSMVRFGEDPEDLSRVIVPSDRRDEVGIAERELSHMQRELSGTLQQKNRLAALGLAVSKINHDLRN
;
A
#
# COMPACT_ATOMS: atom_id res chain seq x y z
N MET A 1 -18.84 -78.88 22.17
CA MET A 1 -19.90 -77.94 22.61
C MET A 1 -19.64 -76.64 21.86
N VAL A 2 -20.19 -76.47 20.64
CA VAL A 2 -21.57 -75.96 20.36
C VAL A 2 -21.63 -74.48 20.76
N SER A 3 -21.42 -73.56 19.83
CA SER A 3 -22.41 -72.97 18.90
C SER A 3 -23.39 -72.04 19.61
N SER A 4 -23.38 -70.75 19.23
CA SER A 4 -24.59 -70.00 18.81
C SER A 4 -24.36 -68.48 18.86
N MET A 5 -24.37 -67.81 17.70
CA MET A 5 -25.13 -66.56 17.55
C MET A 5 -26.63 -66.92 17.46
N PRO A 6 -27.56 -66.04 17.86
CA PRO A 6 -28.37 -65.28 16.88
C PRO A 6 -28.68 -63.83 17.35
N SER A 7 -28.78 -62.80 16.49
CA SER A 7 -29.89 -62.43 15.56
C SER A 7 -31.19 -61.97 16.25
N ASP A 8 -31.54 -60.68 16.10
CA ASP A 8 -32.89 -60.05 15.95
C ASP A 8 -32.80 -58.56 16.39
N LYS A 9 -33.54 -57.56 15.90
CA LYS A 9 -34.40 -57.29 14.73
C LYS A 9 -34.83 -55.81 14.80
N ILE A 10 -34.93 -55.15 13.64
CA ILE A 10 -36.02 -54.25 13.16
C ILE A 10 -36.33 -52.89 13.85
N GLN A 11 -36.03 -51.79 13.11
CA GLN A 11 -36.83 -50.61 12.61
C GLN A 11 -38.05 -50.05 13.42
N PRO A 12 -38.66 -48.87 13.12
CA PRO A 12 -38.48 -47.87 12.04
C PRO A 12 -38.50 -46.37 12.49
N GLY A 13 -38.43 -45.42 11.55
CA GLY A 13 -38.73 -44.00 11.84
C GLY A 13 -38.64 -43.07 10.64
N TYR A 14 -39.65 -43.11 9.75
CA TYR A 14 -39.89 -42.07 8.73
C TYR A 14 -40.75 -40.95 9.34
N GLY A 15 -40.38 -39.70 9.08
CA GLY A 15 -41.13 -38.47 9.37
C GLY A 15 -40.14 -37.30 9.35
N GLY A 16 -40.13 -36.41 8.37
CA GLY A 16 -41.27 -35.71 7.83
C GLY A 16 -41.20 -34.27 8.33
N ASP A 17 -40.50 -33.44 7.56
CA ASP A 17 -40.71 -32.01 7.35
C ASP A 17 -40.59 -31.02 8.53
N ARG A 18 -39.59 -30.14 8.44
CA ARG A 18 -39.72 -28.73 8.79
C ARG A 18 -38.55 -27.92 8.23
N ILE A 19 -38.76 -27.40 7.02
CA ILE A 19 -38.11 -26.18 6.55
C ILE A 19 -38.86 -25.01 7.21
N ASP A 20 -38.08 -24.06 7.74
CA ASP A 20 -38.36 -22.60 7.78
C ASP A 20 -38.06 -21.94 9.13
N GLY A 21 -37.12 -20.99 9.07
CA GLY A 21 -36.69 -20.14 10.16
C GLY A 21 -35.53 -19.24 9.72
N PRO A 22 -35.80 -18.00 9.27
CA PRO A 22 -34.89 -17.18 8.50
C PRO A 22 -33.96 -16.39 9.41
N GLY A 23 -32.65 -16.56 9.24
CA GLY A 23 -31.69 -15.81 10.03
C GLY A 23 -30.25 -16.11 9.68
N GLY A 24 -29.99 -16.58 8.45
CA GLY A 24 -28.64 -16.60 7.90
C GLY A 24 -28.13 -15.17 7.89
N LEU A 25 -27.39 -14.81 8.94
CA LEU A 25 -26.58 -13.61 9.01
C LEU A 25 -25.82 -13.54 7.69
N VAL A 26 -26.28 -12.68 6.80
CA VAL A 26 -25.55 -12.26 5.62
C VAL A 26 -24.32 -11.55 6.20
N ARG A 27 -23.29 -12.34 6.51
CA ARG A 27 -21.96 -11.81 6.75
C ARG A 27 -21.64 -11.05 5.48
N PRO A 28 -21.39 -9.72 5.54
CA PRO A 28 -21.13 -8.95 4.35
C PRO A 28 -19.98 -9.64 3.61
N ALA A 29 -20.15 -9.84 2.30
CA ALA A 29 -19.24 -10.57 1.43
C ALA A 29 -17.90 -9.82 1.24
N LEU A 30 -17.17 -9.60 2.34
CA LEU A 30 -15.78 -9.15 2.37
C LEU A 30 -14.80 -10.24 1.89
N PHE A 31 -15.30 -11.44 1.56
CA PHE A 31 -14.49 -12.61 1.18
C PHE A 31 -14.50 -12.92 -0.34
N GLY A 32 -14.90 -11.98 -1.19
CA GLY A 32 -14.74 -12.11 -2.65
C GLY A 32 -13.29 -11.87 -3.10
N LEU A 33 -12.88 -12.52 -4.20
CA LEU A 33 -11.55 -12.33 -4.81
C LEU A 33 -11.29 -10.85 -5.18
N SER A 34 -12.35 -10.13 -5.56
CA SER A 34 -12.35 -8.68 -5.82
C SER A 34 -12.01 -7.84 -4.57
N ALA A 35 -12.57 -8.16 -3.40
CA ALA A 35 -12.29 -7.43 -2.16
C ALA A 35 -10.85 -7.66 -1.70
N LYS A 36 -10.34 -8.91 -1.81
CA LYS A 36 -8.93 -9.24 -1.52
C LYS A 36 -7.97 -8.45 -2.41
N LEU A 37 -8.27 -8.34 -3.70
CA LEU A 37 -7.46 -7.57 -4.64
C LEU A 37 -7.50 -6.07 -4.31
N LEU A 38 -8.66 -5.51 -3.98
CA LEU A 38 -8.75 -4.10 -3.58
C LEU A 38 -7.88 -3.81 -2.35
N ILE A 39 -7.97 -4.64 -1.30
CA ILE A 39 -7.16 -4.50 -0.10
C ILE A 39 -5.67 -4.60 -0.44
N LEU A 40 -5.28 -5.58 -1.26
CA LEU A 40 -3.89 -5.78 -1.66
C LEU A 40 -3.36 -4.57 -2.44
N THR A 41 -4.14 -4.03 -3.39
CA THR A 41 -3.81 -2.82 -4.13
C THR A 41 -3.63 -1.62 -3.21
N ILE A 42 -4.53 -1.42 -2.25
CA ILE A 42 -4.42 -0.33 -1.26
C ILE A 42 -3.13 -0.49 -0.46
N VAL A 43 -2.81 -1.69 0.05
CA VAL A 43 -1.58 -1.91 0.83
C VAL A 43 -0.32 -1.59 0.02
N PHE A 44 -0.22 -2.07 -1.23
CA PHE A 44 0.93 -1.77 -2.08
C PHE A 44 1.06 -0.28 -2.38
N VAL A 45 -0.05 0.38 -2.65
CA VAL A 45 -0.11 1.82 -2.88
C VAL A 45 0.37 2.58 -1.64
N MET A 46 -0.12 2.25 -0.45
CA MET A 46 0.30 2.89 0.80
C MET A 46 1.79 2.71 1.07
N ILE A 47 2.36 1.53 0.80
CA ILE A 47 3.80 1.30 0.94
C ILE A 47 4.59 2.19 -0.02
N ALA A 48 4.17 2.25 -1.29
CA ALA A 48 4.81 3.11 -2.29
C ALA A 48 4.71 4.59 -1.92
N GLU A 49 3.58 5.04 -1.40
CA GLU A 49 3.39 6.42 -0.91
C GLU A 49 4.38 6.76 0.19
N VAL A 50 4.52 5.90 1.21
CA VAL A 50 5.49 6.11 2.31
C VAL A 50 6.92 6.16 1.78
N LEU A 51 7.28 5.26 0.86
CA LEU A 51 8.62 5.19 0.26
C LEU A 51 8.98 6.45 -0.53
N VAL A 52 8.00 7.14 -1.13
CA VAL A 52 8.23 8.40 -1.86
C VAL A 52 8.15 9.62 -0.92
N PHE A 53 7.20 9.60 0.01
CA PHE A 53 6.92 10.73 0.91
C PHE A 53 8.09 11.01 1.86
N VAL A 54 8.58 9.98 2.55
CA VAL A 54 9.62 10.11 3.58
C VAL A 54 10.92 10.74 3.04
N PRO A 55 11.54 10.24 1.95
CA PRO A 55 12.76 10.85 1.41
C PRO A 55 12.50 12.26 0.87
N SER A 56 11.30 12.54 0.35
CA SER A 56 10.95 13.88 -0.14
C SER A 56 10.94 14.92 0.99
N VAL A 57 10.30 14.62 2.12
CA VAL A 57 10.28 15.49 3.30
C VAL A 57 11.67 15.67 3.90
N ALA A 58 12.48 14.60 3.92
CA ALA A 58 13.87 14.67 4.36
C ALA A 58 14.73 15.58 3.47
N ASN A 59 14.56 15.47 2.14
CA ASN A 59 15.25 16.33 1.19
C ASN A 59 14.80 17.78 1.30
N PHE A 60 13.50 18.04 1.51
CA PHE A 60 12.98 19.38 1.77
C PHE A 60 13.64 20.00 3.01
N ARG A 61 13.73 19.27 4.13
CA ARG A 61 14.41 19.73 5.34
C ARG A 61 15.85 20.13 5.05
N LYS A 62 16.60 19.28 4.33
CA LYS A 62 17.98 19.55 3.95
C LYS A 62 18.09 20.83 3.13
N ASN A 63 17.27 20.98 2.10
CA ASN A 63 17.29 22.15 1.22
C ASN A 63 16.92 23.44 1.98
N TRP A 64 15.89 23.37 2.82
CA TRP A 64 15.47 24.48 3.68
C TRP A 64 16.63 24.97 4.56
N LEU A 65 17.38 24.04 5.17
CA LEU A 65 18.56 24.37 5.99
C LEU A 65 19.73 24.92 5.16
N MET A 66 19.97 24.36 3.98
CA MET A 66 20.99 24.86 3.03
C MET A 66 20.70 26.30 2.60
N GLU A 67 19.44 26.66 2.38
CA GLU A 67 19.04 28.04 2.08
C GLU A 67 19.41 29.00 3.24
N ARG A 68 19.20 28.61 4.51
CA ARG A 68 19.57 29.44 5.67
C ARG A 68 21.08 29.57 5.81
N LEU A 69 21.82 28.49 5.53
CA LEU A 69 23.28 28.53 5.51
C LEU A 69 23.79 29.50 4.43
N ALA A 70 23.22 29.47 3.22
CA ALA A 70 23.57 30.39 2.14
C ALA A 70 23.24 31.85 2.49
N ALA A 71 22.05 32.12 3.03
CA ALA A 71 21.66 33.46 3.48
C ALA A 71 22.58 33.98 4.60
N SER A 72 22.93 33.12 5.55
CA SER A 72 23.85 33.44 6.65
C SER A 72 25.27 33.73 6.16
N GLN A 73 25.72 33.04 5.12
CA GLN A 73 27.01 33.32 4.48
C GLN A 73 27.02 34.72 3.87
N ILE A 74 25.97 35.12 3.15
CA ILE A 74 25.85 36.47 2.57
C ILE A 74 25.82 37.53 3.67
N ALA A 75 25.10 37.28 4.76
CA ALA A 75 25.08 38.14 5.93
C ALA A 75 26.48 38.28 6.57
N ALA A 76 27.20 37.16 6.73
CA ALA A 76 28.56 37.15 7.28
C ALA A 76 29.57 37.90 6.39
N LEU A 77 29.47 37.79 5.07
CA LEU A 77 30.31 38.53 4.12
C LEU A 77 30.01 40.04 4.16
N SER A 78 28.73 40.41 4.31
CA SER A 78 28.30 41.80 4.46
C SER A 78 28.77 42.42 5.77
N ALA A 79 28.92 41.58 6.80
CA ALA A 79 29.39 41.94 8.13
C ALA A 79 30.93 41.98 8.26
N ALA A 80 31.65 42.32 7.17
CA ALA A 80 33.10 42.22 7.03
C ALA A 80 33.91 42.54 8.32
N PRO A 81 35.01 41.81 8.62
CA PRO A 81 35.72 41.89 9.91
C PRO A 81 36.18 43.30 10.33
N ASP A 82 36.51 44.15 9.36
CA ASP A 82 37.06 45.48 9.60
C ASP A 82 35.97 46.58 9.64
N ARG A 83 34.69 46.20 9.48
CA ARG A 83 33.55 47.10 9.56
C ARG A 83 32.88 46.97 10.91
N VAL A 84 32.95 48.03 11.72
CA VAL A 84 32.09 48.18 12.88
C VAL A 84 30.68 48.47 12.39
N LEU A 85 29.83 47.44 12.33
CA LEU A 85 28.42 47.60 12.03
C LEU A 85 27.64 47.97 13.30
N PRO A 86 26.70 48.92 13.22
CA PRO A 86 25.73 49.17 14.27
C PRO A 86 24.96 47.90 14.63
N GLU A 87 24.61 47.74 15.91
CA GLU A 87 23.91 46.55 16.40
C GLU A 87 22.56 46.35 15.68
N ALA A 88 21.87 47.44 15.33
CA ALA A 88 20.65 47.39 14.53
C ALA A 88 20.84 46.75 13.15
N ALA A 89 21.98 47.02 12.49
CA ALA A 89 22.30 46.45 11.18
C ALA A 89 22.64 44.95 11.28
N ARG A 90 23.37 44.54 12.33
CA ARG A 90 23.64 43.12 12.61
C ARG A 90 22.35 42.34 12.87
N ALA A 91 21.47 42.90 13.71
CA ALA A 91 20.17 42.32 13.99
C ALA A 91 19.30 42.21 12.72
N GLN A 92 19.37 43.19 11.82
CA GLN A 92 18.67 43.14 10.54
C GLN A 92 19.21 42.05 9.60
N LEU A 93 20.53 41.87 9.54
CA LEU A 93 21.15 40.78 8.77
C LEU A 93 20.75 39.41 9.31
N LEU A 94 20.74 39.22 10.64
CA LEU A 94 20.29 37.99 11.29
C LEU A 94 18.80 37.70 11.01
N ARG A 95 17.92 38.72 11.12
CA ARG A 95 16.49 38.59 10.81
C ARG A 95 16.25 38.21 9.35
N ASN A 96 16.97 38.85 8.42
CA ASN A 96 16.84 38.55 6.98
C ASN A 96 17.31 37.12 6.65
N ALA A 97 18.36 36.64 7.33
CA ALA A 97 18.83 35.27 7.19
C ALA A 97 17.98 34.24 7.97
N GLN A 98 17.02 34.70 8.78
CA GLN A 98 16.20 33.87 9.68
C GLN A 98 17.03 32.98 10.62
N VAL A 99 18.12 33.54 11.16
CA VAL A 99 19.04 32.84 12.07
C VAL A 99 19.34 33.70 13.30
N HIS A 100 19.68 33.06 14.42
CA HIS A 100 20.00 33.73 15.69
C HIS A 100 21.49 33.97 15.89
N ALA A 101 22.33 33.12 15.33
CA ALA A 101 23.78 33.25 15.39
C ALA A 101 24.42 32.67 14.14
N VAL A 102 25.55 33.26 13.75
CA VAL A 102 26.40 32.82 12.64
C VAL A 102 27.84 32.82 13.09
N ALA A 103 28.48 31.65 13.02
CA ALA A 103 29.91 31.48 13.21
C ALA A 103 30.55 30.95 11.93
N LEU A 104 31.72 31.47 11.58
CA LEU A 104 32.49 31.05 10.42
C LEU A 104 33.88 30.63 10.88
N LYS A 105 34.32 29.44 10.46
CA LYS A 105 35.71 29.02 10.64
C LYS A 105 36.50 29.28 9.35
N ARG A 106 37.59 30.05 9.45
CA ARG A 106 38.54 30.29 8.35
C ARG A 106 39.96 30.06 8.86
N GLY A 107 40.69 29.13 8.22
CA GLY A 107 41.99 28.69 8.72
C GLY A 107 41.86 28.07 10.12
N ASP A 108 42.74 28.46 11.05
CA ASP A 108 42.77 27.92 12.41
C ASP A 108 41.87 28.69 13.40
N SER A 109 41.19 29.74 12.96
CA SER A 109 40.32 30.57 13.81
C SER A 109 38.84 30.31 13.54
N ARG A 110 38.11 29.83 14.56
CA ARG A 110 36.64 29.88 14.60
C ARG A 110 36.25 31.24 15.14
N ARG A 111 35.63 32.09 14.31
CA ARG A 111 35.16 33.41 14.74
C ARG A 111 33.66 33.45 14.68
N LEU A 112 33.07 33.89 15.78
CA LEU A 112 31.65 34.22 15.83
C LEU A 112 31.49 35.60 15.16
N ILE A 113 30.68 35.68 14.11
CA ILE A 113 30.57 36.88 13.28
C ILE A 113 29.32 37.68 13.66
N LEU A 114 28.19 37.00 13.86
CA LEU A 114 26.95 37.62 14.30
C LEU A 114 26.34 36.75 15.41
N GLN A 115 25.89 37.37 16.49
CA GLN A 115 25.10 36.75 17.54
C GLN A 115 24.00 37.70 17.98
N SER A 116 22.80 37.16 18.18
CA SER A 116 21.77 37.75 19.04
C SER A 116 21.80 37.05 20.41
N GLU A 117 20.87 37.39 21.31
CA GLU A 117 20.71 36.68 22.59
C GLU A 117 20.70 35.16 22.36
N MET A 118 21.67 34.46 22.93
CA MET A 118 21.79 33.01 22.77
C MET A 118 20.63 32.32 23.50
N PRO A 119 19.85 31.47 22.81
CA PRO A 119 18.84 30.66 23.48
C PRO A 119 19.51 29.68 24.45
N GLY A 120 18.91 29.48 25.61
CA GLY A 120 19.51 28.70 26.71
C GLY A 120 19.77 27.22 26.41
N SER A 121 19.01 26.59 25.50
CA SER A 121 19.17 25.17 25.17
C SER A 121 19.13 24.91 23.65
N ILE A 122 20.23 24.34 23.12
CA ILE A 122 20.29 23.81 21.76
C ILE A 122 19.82 22.35 21.81
N ALA A 123 18.71 22.04 21.15
CA ALA A 123 18.07 20.73 21.18
C ALA A 123 18.74 19.71 20.26
N GLY A 124 19.49 20.15 19.25
CA GLY A 124 20.12 19.25 18.28
C GLY A 124 21.27 19.87 17.50
N HIS A 125 22.21 19.03 17.10
CA HIS A 125 23.33 19.35 16.23
C HIS A 125 23.20 18.57 14.93
N TYR A 126 23.16 19.26 13.80
CA TYR A 126 23.04 18.65 12.48
C TYR A 126 24.21 19.06 11.59
N ASP A 127 25.01 18.09 11.18
CA ASP A 127 26.06 18.29 10.18
C ASP A 127 25.54 17.87 8.80
N LEU A 128 25.43 18.84 7.89
CA LEU A 128 24.93 18.62 6.54
C LEU A 128 26.03 18.27 5.52
N ARG A 129 27.30 18.27 5.94
CA ARG A 129 28.46 18.07 5.06
C ARG A 129 28.58 16.62 4.59
N ASP A 130 28.40 15.68 5.52
CA ASP A 130 28.51 14.23 5.28
C ASP A 130 27.23 13.49 5.68
N ALA A 131 26.06 14.14 5.51
CA ALA A 131 24.79 13.56 5.92
C ALA A 131 24.36 12.42 4.98
N GLY A 132 24.38 11.19 5.50
CA GLY A 132 23.84 10.01 4.82
C GLY A 132 22.31 10.08 4.67
N TRP A 133 21.76 9.35 3.69
CA TRP A 133 20.32 9.34 3.42
C TRP A 133 19.48 8.88 4.63
N THR A 134 19.97 7.90 5.38
CA THR A 134 19.30 7.38 6.58
C THR A 134 19.26 8.40 7.71
N SER A 135 20.34 9.16 7.92
CA SER A 135 20.36 10.21 8.94
C SER A 135 19.43 11.36 8.58
N LEU A 136 19.38 11.77 7.31
CA LEU A 136 18.46 12.80 6.84
C LEU A 136 17.00 12.45 7.11
N ILE A 137 16.61 11.19 6.86
CA ILE A 137 15.26 10.68 7.14
C ILE A 137 14.98 10.70 8.65
N TRP A 138 15.89 10.15 9.46
CA TRP A 138 15.69 10.08 10.91
C TRP A 138 15.61 11.47 11.55
N ASP A 139 16.46 12.39 11.10
CA ASP A 139 16.46 13.77 11.60
C ASP A 139 15.20 14.54 11.17
N ALA A 140 14.68 14.28 9.97
CA ALA A 140 13.40 14.84 9.55
C ALA A 140 12.23 14.34 10.40
N LEU A 141 12.19 13.04 10.70
CA LEU A 141 11.19 12.46 11.60
C LEU A 141 11.29 13.06 13.01
N LYS A 142 12.50 13.20 13.57
CA LYS A 142 12.71 13.86 14.87
C LYS A 142 12.14 15.27 14.89
N VAL A 143 12.41 16.07 13.85
CA VAL A 143 11.89 17.44 13.77
C VAL A 143 10.36 17.46 13.72
N PHE A 144 9.75 16.50 13.03
CA PHE A 144 8.29 16.39 12.93
C PHE A 144 7.63 16.11 14.29
N PHE A 145 8.26 15.27 15.13
CA PHE A 145 7.75 14.91 16.47
C PHE A 145 8.30 15.77 17.61
N ALA A 146 9.22 16.70 17.32
CA ALA A 146 9.82 17.54 18.34
C ALA A 146 8.82 18.53 18.98
N PRO A 147 8.99 18.85 20.27
CA PRO A 147 8.33 19.97 20.93
C PRO A 147 8.63 21.32 20.24
N SER A 148 7.74 22.30 20.42
CA SER A 148 7.93 23.67 19.94
C SER A 148 8.97 24.44 20.76
N GLY A 149 9.48 25.54 20.22
CA GLY A 149 10.43 26.43 20.91
C GLY A 149 11.86 25.89 21.00
N GLN A 150 12.22 24.92 20.16
CA GLN A 150 13.56 24.34 20.13
C GLN A 150 14.46 25.09 19.15
N PHE A 151 15.73 25.23 19.52
CA PHE A 151 16.78 25.75 18.66
C PHE A 151 17.71 24.64 18.22
N ILE A 152 18.10 24.66 16.96
CA ILE A 152 19.00 23.67 16.38
C ILE A 152 20.25 24.35 15.85
N ARG A 153 21.38 23.69 16.04
CA ARG A 153 22.66 24.11 15.50
C ARG A 153 22.95 23.32 14.24
N VAL A 154 23.25 24.03 13.16
CA VAL A 154 23.43 23.42 11.83
C VAL A 154 24.79 23.80 11.29
N ILE A 155 25.55 22.81 10.85
CA ILE A 155 26.89 22.94 10.29
C ILE A 155 26.81 22.59 8.81
N GLY A 156 27.38 23.46 7.97
CA GLY A 156 27.47 23.26 6.54
C GLY A 156 28.83 23.64 5.98
N GLN A 157 29.09 23.17 4.76
CA GLN A 157 30.22 23.65 3.96
C GLN A 157 29.87 25.03 3.40
N PRO A 158 30.72 26.06 3.53
CA PRO A 158 30.47 27.36 2.95
C PRO A 158 30.59 27.27 1.43
N GLY A 159 29.69 27.93 0.70
CA GLY A 159 29.85 28.11 -0.74
C GLY A 159 31.06 28.99 -1.06
N PHE A 160 31.51 29.00 -2.32
CA PHE A 160 32.49 29.97 -2.83
C PHE A 160 33.86 30.01 -2.10
N GLY A 161 34.28 28.91 -1.46
CA GLY A 161 35.60 28.83 -0.80
C GLY A 161 35.79 29.77 0.40
N ALA A 162 34.70 30.28 0.99
CA ALA A 162 34.74 31.36 1.98
C ALA A 162 35.27 30.95 3.38
N GLY A 163 35.52 29.66 3.62
CA GLY A 163 35.99 29.09 4.90
C GLY A 163 35.94 27.56 4.94
N GLN A 164 36.28 26.97 6.09
CA GLN A 164 36.25 25.52 6.30
C GLN A 164 34.86 24.99 6.67
N PHE A 165 34.12 25.72 7.52
CA PHE A 165 32.71 25.44 7.81
C PHE A 165 32.00 26.71 8.28
N ILE A 166 30.69 26.75 8.03
CA ILE A 166 29.76 27.74 8.55
C ILE A 166 28.79 27.05 9.50
N GLU A 167 28.49 27.72 10.60
CA GLU A 167 27.64 27.20 11.65
C GLU A 167 26.59 28.24 12.00
N ILE A 168 25.34 27.80 12.03
CA ILE A 168 24.19 28.66 12.30
C ILE A 168 23.36 28.09 13.43
N VAL A 169 22.69 28.97 14.16
CA VAL A 169 21.65 28.61 15.12
C VAL A 169 20.31 29.08 14.56
N VAL A 170 19.37 28.16 14.38
CA VAL A 170 18.05 28.44 13.81
C VAL A 170 16.96 27.93 14.73
N GLU A 171 15.83 28.64 14.74
CA GLU A 171 14.61 28.19 15.39
C GLU A 171 14.00 27.03 14.59
N GLN A 172 13.54 25.99 15.29
CA GLN A 172 13.00 24.78 14.67
C GLN A 172 11.54 24.92 14.23
N ASP A 173 10.77 25.82 14.84
CA ASP A 173 9.34 25.97 14.58
C ASP A 173 9.01 26.41 13.15
N PRO A 174 9.69 27.41 12.56
CA PRO A 174 9.50 27.77 11.14
C PRO A 174 9.84 26.62 10.18
N LEU A 175 10.87 25.83 10.51
CA LEU A 175 11.24 24.65 9.74
C LEU A 175 10.13 23.60 9.80
N LYS A 176 9.62 23.29 10.99
CA LYS A 176 8.54 22.32 11.19
C LYS A 176 7.28 22.74 10.45
N ALA A 177 6.88 24.00 10.55
CA ALA A 177 5.72 24.54 9.83
C ALA A 177 5.88 24.44 8.30
N ALA A 178 7.08 24.77 7.78
CA ALA A 178 7.39 24.63 6.36
C ALA A 178 7.36 23.16 5.91
N MET A 179 7.91 22.25 6.70
CA MET A 179 7.89 20.80 6.44
C MET A 179 6.46 20.24 6.41
N VAL A 180 5.60 20.65 7.34
CA VAL A 180 4.19 20.23 7.38
C VAL A 180 3.45 20.75 6.15
N ARG A 181 3.64 22.02 5.78
CA ARG A 181 3.00 22.61 4.59
C ARG A 181 3.41 21.91 3.31
N PHE A 182 4.71 21.68 3.14
CA PHE A 182 5.25 20.95 2.00
C PHE A 182 4.76 19.49 1.97
N GLY A 183 4.84 18.80 3.12
CA GLY A 183 4.37 17.43 3.27
C GLY A 183 2.89 17.29 2.91
N PHE A 184 2.03 18.22 3.35
CA PHE A 184 0.61 18.19 2.99
C PHE A 184 0.39 18.35 1.48
N GLY A 185 1.14 19.25 0.82
CA GLY A 185 1.07 19.42 -0.63
C GLY A 185 1.41 18.14 -1.39
N ILE A 186 2.49 17.46 -0.99
CA ILE A 186 2.89 16.18 -1.58
C ILE A 186 1.87 15.08 -1.26
N LEU A 187 1.39 15.01 -0.04
CA LEU A 187 0.42 14.00 0.40
C LEU A 187 -0.88 14.08 -0.42
N VAL A 188 -1.41 15.30 -0.62
CA VAL A 188 -2.62 15.49 -1.43
C VAL A 188 -2.36 15.08 -2.88
N LEU A 189 -1.24 15.50 -3.45
CA LEU A 189 -0.87 15.15 -4.82
C LEU A 189 -0.69 13.63 -4.98
N SER A 190 -0.02 12.97 -4.03
CA SER A 190 0.21 11.52 -4.06
C SER A 190 -1.10 10.75 -3.92
N ILE A 191 -2.00 11.16 -3.02
CA ILE A 191 -3.32 10.54 -2.85
C ILE A 191 -4.16 10.62 -4.13
N ILE A 192 -4.12 11.76 -4.83
CA ILE A 192 -4.86 11.91 -6.10
C ILE A 192 -4.31 10.93 -7.15
N ILE A 193 -2.99 10.92 -7.34
CA ILE A 193 -2.33 10.02 -8.30
C ILE A 193 -2.62 8.57 -7.93
N SER A 194 -2.49 8.23 -6.65
CA SER A 194 -2.63 6.86 -6.18
C SER A 194 -4.06 6.35 -6.27
N MET A 195 -5.06 7.19 -6.00
CA MET A 195 -6.47 6.86 -6.20
C MET A 195 -6.76 6.54 -7.66
N ILE A 196 -6.24 7.35 -8.59
CA ILE A 196 -6.38 7.12 -10.03
C ILE A 196 -5.69 5.81 -10.42
N THR A 197 -4.44 5.61 -10.01
CA THR A 197 -3.69 4.38 -10.30
C THR A 197 -4.37 3.14 -9.71
N ALA A 198 -4.80 3.18 -8.45
CA ALA A 198 -5.49 2.08 -7.78
C ALA A 198 -6.81 1.73 -8.48
N ALA A 199 -7.59 2.74 -8.88
CA ALA A 199 -8.83 2.55 -9.63
C ALA A 199 -8.55 1.88 -10.98
N LEU A 200 -7.56 2.36 -11.74
CA LEU A 200 -7.18 1.78 -13.03
C LEU A 200 -6.69 0.33 -12.90
N VAL A 201 -5.82 0.06 -11.92
CA VAL A 201 -5.30 -1.29 -11.65
C VAL A 201 -6.44 -2.22 -11.23
N TYR A 202 -7.29 -1.77 -10.31
CA TYR A 202 -8.44 -2.55 -9.85
C TYR A 202 -9.40 -2.86 -10.99
N LEU A 203 -9.79 -1.86 -11.79
CA LEU A 203 -10.68 -2.06 -12.93
C LEU A 203 -10.07 -3.02 -13.96
N SER A 204 -8.79 -2.85 -14.28
CA SER A 204 -8.05 -3.72 -15.19
C SER A 204 -8.06 -5.18 -14.71
N LEU A 205 -7.62 -5.44 -13.47
CA LEU A 205 -7.60 -6.80 -12.91
C LEU A 205 -9.00 -7.38 -12.76
N ASN A 206 -9.97 -6.56 -12.35
CA ASN A 206 -11.35 -7.01 -12.19
C ASN A 206 -11.97 -7.44 -13.53
N MET A 207 -11.72 -6.69 -14.60
CA MET A 207 -12.22 -7.02 -15.94
C MET A 207 -11.45 -8.16 -16.60
N MET A 208 -10.13 -8.20 -16.44
CA MET A 208 -9.25 -9.15 -17.13
C MET A 208 -9.21 -10.52 -16.45
N LEU A 209 -9.27 -10.58 -15.12
CA LEU A 209 -9.06 -11.82 -14.37
C LEU A 209 -10.25 -12.18 -13.47
N VAL A 210 -10.70 -11.26 -12.62
CA VAL A 210 -11.68 -11.59 -11.55
C VAL A 210 -13.03 -11.98 -12.13
N ARG A 211 -13.57 -11.15 -13.04
CA ARG A 211 -14.88 -11.40 -13.65
C ARG A 211 -14.89 -12.70 -14.47
N PRO A 212 -13.93 -12.96 -15.37
CA PRO A 212 -13.90 -14.23 -16.10
C PRO A 212 -13.73 -15.46 -15.19
N MET A 213 -12.84 -15.41 -14.19
CA MET A 213 -12.69 -16.52 -13.25
C MET A 213 -13.99 -16.78 -12.48
N THR A 214 -14.67 -15.72 -12.03
CA THR A 214 -15.97 -15.84 -11.35
C THR A 214 -17.03 -16.45 -12.26
N ARG A 215 -17.02 -16.12 -13.56
CA ARG A 215 -17.92 -16.70 -14.56
C ARG A 215 -17.67 -18.19 -14.75
N ILE A 216 -16.40 -18.59 -14.91
CA ILE A 216 -15.98 -19.99 -15.02
C ILE A 216 -16.43 -20.76 -13.77
N THR A 217 -16.11 -20.27 -12.58
CA THR A 217 -16.51 -20.91 -11.31
C THR A 217 -18.02 -21.08 -11.19
N ARG A 218 -18.81 -20.05 -11.50
CA ARG A 218 -20.28 -20.17 -11.49
C ARG A 218 -20.79 -21.19 -12.49
N SER A 219 -20.19 -21.26 -13.67
CA SER A 219 -20.57 -22.26 -14.68
C SER A 219 -20.24 -23.68 -14.23
N MET A 220 -19.09 -23.89 -13.58
CA MET A 220 -18.71 -25.19 -13.01
C MET A 220 -19.70 -25.62 -11.92
N VAL A 221 -20.07 -24.71 -11.00
CA VAL A 221 -21.05 -24.99 -9.94
C VAL A 221 -22.42 -25.32 -10.55
N ARG A 222 -22.91 -24.48 -11.47
CA ARG A 222 -24.22 -24.67 -12.10
C ARG A 222 -24.30 -25.97 -12.90
N PHE A 223 -23.23 -26.34 -13.61
CA PHE A 223 -23.17 -27.60 -14.33
C PHE A 223 -23.10 -28.81 -13.39
N GLY A 224 -22.41 -28.69 -12.25
CA GLY A 224 -22.33 -29.75 -11.25
C GLY A 224 -23.67 -30.10 -10.59
N GLU A 225 -24.62 -29.16 -10.54
CA GLU A 225 -25.97 -29.40 -10.01
C GLU A 225 -26.82 -30.34 -10.89
N ASP A 226 -26.65 -30.27 -12.21
CA ASP A 226 -27.33 -31.13 -13.18
C ASP A 226 -26.45 -31.26 -14.44
N PRO A 227 -25.55 -32.26 -14.48
CA PRO A 227 -24.60 -32.42 -15.56
C PRO A 227 -25.20 -33.04 -16.83
N GLU A 228 -26.47 -33.48 -16.83
CA GLU A 228 -27.13 -34.04 -18.01
C GLU A 228 -27.80 -32.97 -18.88
N ASP A 229 -28.08 -31.80 -18.30
CA ASP A 229 -28.66 -30.64 -18.96
C ASP A 229 -27.60 -29.85 -19.76
N LEU A 230 -27.62 -30.01 -21.09
CA LEU A 230 -26.72 -29.33 -22.02
C LEU A 230 -26.85 -27.80 -22.01
N SER A 231 -27.96 -27.24 -21.51
CA SER A 231 -28.12 -25.78 -21.39
C SER A 231 -27.22 -25.17 -20.31
N ARG A 232 -26.63 -26.00 -19.44
CA ARG A 232 -25.72 -25.58 -18.35
C ARG A 232 -24.24 -25.59 -18.75
N VAL A 233 -23.92 -26.04 -19.97
CA VAL A 233 -22.56 -25.99 -20.52
C VAL A 233 -22.13 -24.53 -20.73
N ILE A 234 -20.90 -24.20 -20.36
CA ILE A 234 -20.35 -22.86 -20.56
C ILE A 234 -20.26 -22.54 -22.06
N VAL A 235 -20.66 -21.32 -22.42
CA VAL A 235 -20.42 -20.74 -23.76
C VAL A 235 -19.11 -19.97 -23.74
N PRO A 236 -18.04 -20.47 -24.40
CA PRO A 236 -16.75 -19.79 -24.43
C PRO A 236 -16.88 -18.41 -25.08
N SER A 237 -16.13 -17.45 -24.56
CA SER A 237 -15.96 -16.14 -25.19
C SER A 237 -14.92 -16.18 -26.31
N ASP A 238 -14.90 -15.15 -27.16
CA ASP A 238 -13.90 -14.98 -28.24
C ASP A 238 -12.50 -14.58 -27.75
N ARG A 239 -12.24 -14.71 -26.45
CA ARG A 239 -10.95 -14.36 -25.85
C ARG A 239 -9.85 -15.29 -26.35
N ARG A 240 -8.69 -14.70 -26.62
CA ARG A 240 -7.49 -15.39 -27.14
C ARG A 240 -6.38 -15.55 -26.09
N ASP A 241 -6.66 -15.22 -24.84
CA ASP A 241 -5.78 -15.40 -23.69
C ASP A 241 -5.99 -16.78 -23.03
N GLU A 242 -5.21 -17.06 -22.00
CA GLU A 242 -5.25 -18.29 -21.21
C GLU A 242 -6.63 -18.52 -20.58
N VAL A 243 -7.34 -17.45 -20.24
CA VAL A 243 -8.72 -17.52 -19.74
C VAL A 243 -9.66 -18.02 -20.84
N GLY A 244 -9.51 -17.52 -22.07
CA GLY A 244 -10.27 -18.03 -23.22
C GLY A 244 -9.97 -19.50 -23.53
N ILE A 245 -8.70 -19.93 -23.37
CA ILE A 245 -8.32 -21.36 -23.48
C ILE A 245 -9.06 -22.17 -22.41
N ALA A 246 -9.02 -21.73 -21.15
CA ALA A 246 -9.71 -22.40 -20.05
C ALA A 246 -11.23 -22.50 -20.26
N GLU A 247 -11.89 -21.45 -20.78
CA GLU A 247 -13.32 -21.50 -21.11
C GLU A 247 -13.64 -22.55 -22.19
N ARG A 248 -12.81 -22.65 -23.24
CA ARG A 248 -12.98 -23.64 -24.31
C ARG A 248 -12.77 -25.07 -23.82
N GLU A 249 -11.71 -25.32 -23.06
CA GLU A 249 -11.42 -26.63 -22.48
C GLU A 249 -12.50 -27.06 -21.48
N LEU A 250 -12.98 -26.14 -20.64
CA LEU A 250 -14.09 -26.43 -19.74
C LEU A 250 -15.36 -26.81 -20.52
N SER A 251 -15.68 -26.09 -21.59
CA SER A 251 -16.82 -26.40 -22.45
C SER A 251 -16.70 -27.77 -23.11
N HIS A 252 -15.50 -28.14 -23.56
CA HIS A 252 -15.22 -29.46 -24.13
C HIS A 252 -15.46 -30.57 -23.09
N MET A 253 -14.83 -30.46 -21.91
CA MET A 253 -14.98 -31.44 -20.82
C MET A 253 -16.44 -31.60 -20.37
N GLN A 254 -17.19 -30.49 -20.26
CA GLN A 254 -18.59 -30.53 -19.87
C GLN A 254 -19.45 -31.31 -20.87
N ARG A 255 -19.30 -31.05 -22.17
CA ARG A 255 -20.06 -31.78 -23.22
C ARG A 255 -19.73 -33.27 -23.24
N GLU A 256 -18.46 -33.62 -23.11
CA GLU A 256 -18.01 -35.01 -23.09
C GLU A 256 -18.59 -35.76 -21.88
N LEU A 257 -18.60 -35.13 -20.70
CA LEU A 257 -19.20 -35.72 -19.50
C LEU A 257 -20.72 -35.91 -19.65
N SER A 258 -21.45 -34.88 -20.11
CA SER A 258 -22.89 -35.00 -20.34
C SER A 258 -23.21 -36.13 -21.32
N GLY A 259 -22.45 -36.25 -22.41
CA GLY A 259 -22.61 -37.33 -23.39
C GLY A 259 -22.39 -38.72 -22.77
N THR A 260 -21.35 -38.85 -21.96
CA THR A 260 -21.02 -40.11 -21.25
C THR A 260 -22.12 -40.51 -20.26
N LEU A 261 -22.66 -39.54 -19.50
CA LEU A 261 -23.76 -39.78 -18.55
C LEU A 261 -25.04 -40.22 -19.27
N GLN A 262 -25.42 -39.53 -20.35
CA GLN A 262 -26.58 -39.90 -21.16
C GLN A 262 -26.43 -41.30 -21.77
N GLN A 263 -25.25 -41.68 -22.25
CA GLN A 263 -24.99 -43.01 -22.77
C GLN A 263 -25.13 -44.08 -21.67
N LYS A 264 -24.58 -43.84 -20.48
CA LYS A 264 -24.74 -44.74 -19.33
C LYS A 264 -26.20 -44.92 -18.92
N ASN A 265 -26.98 -43.84 -18.88
CA ASN A 265 -28.41 -43.92 -18.56
C ASN A 265 -29.20 -44.73 -19.59
N ARG A 266 -28.90 -44.56 -20.89
CA ARG A 266 -29.51 -45.37 -21.96
C ARG A 266 -29.19 -46.85 -21.80
N LEU A 267 -27.94 -47.20 -21.49
CA LEU A 267 -27.54 -48.59 -21.27
C LEU A 267 -28.21 -49.19 -20.02
N ALA A 268 -28.34 -48.42 -18.95
CA ALA A 268 -29.05 -48.84 -17.74
C ALA A 268 -30.54 -49.09 -18.03
N ALA A 269 -31.21 -48.20 -18.77
CA ALA A 269 -32.60 -48.35 -19.16
C ALA A 269 -32.84 -49.59 -20.04
N LEU A 270 -31.93 -49.87 -20.98
CA LEU A 270 -31.98 -51.09 -21.80
C LEU A 270 -31.79 -52.35 -20.95
N GLY A 271 -30.85 -52.34 -19.99
CA GLY A 271 -30.65 -53.45 -19.06
C GLY A 271 -31.90 -53.76 -18.23
N LEU A 272 -32.58 -52.72 -17.73
CA LEU A 272 -33.85 -52.87 -17.01
C LEU A 272 -34.96 -53.43 -17.91
N ALA A 273 -35.07 -52.96 -19.15
CA ALA A 273 -36.06 -53.45 -20.10
C ALA A 273 -35.86 -54.94 -20.44
N VAL A 274 -34.61 -55.35 -20.69
CA VAL A 274 -34.27 -56.76 -20.95
C VAL A 274 -34.56 -57.62 -19.72
N SER A 275 -34.22 -57.15 -18.52
CA SER A 275 -34.53 -57.87 -17.28
C SER A 275 -36.02 -58.07 -17.06
N LYS A 276 -36.85 -57.07 -17.41
CA LYS A 276 -38.32 -57.16 -17.27
C LYS A 276 -38.91 -58.17 -18.26
N ILE A 277 -38.46 -58.16 -19.52
CA ILE A 277 -38.90 -59.13 -20.53
C ILE A 277 -38.53 -60.56 -20.13
N ASN A 278 -37.32 -60.76 -19.61
CA ASN A 278 -36.89 -62.08 -19.15
C ASN A 278 -37.69 -62.58 -17.94
N HIS A 279 -38.11 -61.68 -17.05
CA HIS A 279 -38.99 -62.04 -15.94
C HIS A 279 -40.39 -62.44 -16.43
N ASP A 280 -40.97 -61.68 -17.36
CA ASP A 280 -42.30 -61.96 -17.91
C ASP A 280 -42.34 -63.22 -18.79
N LEU A 281 -41.21 -63.65 -19.37
CA LEU A 281 -41.10 -64.92 -20.11
C LEU A 281 -40.94 -66.16 -19.24
N ARG A 282 -40.60 -65.99 -17.96
CA ARG A 282 -40.32 -67.11 -17.03
C ARG A 282 -41.54 -67.48 -16.16
N ASN A 283 -42.51 -66.58 -16.04
CA ASN A 283 -43.81 -66.84 -15.40
C ASN A 283 -44.82 -67.40 -16.41
#